data_AF-A0A1C5NPD1-F1
#
_entry.id   AF-A0A1C5NPD1-F1
#
_cell.length_a   1.000
_cell.length_b   1.000
_cell.length_c   1.000
_cell.angle_alpha   90.00
_cell.angle_beta   90.00
_cell.angle_gamma   90.00
#
_symmetry.space_group_name_H-M   'P 1'
#
loop_
_entity.id
_entity.type
_entity.pdbx_description
1 polymer ?
#
loop_
_entity_poly.entity_id
_entity_poly.type
_entity_poly.pdbx_seq_one_letter_code
_entity_poly.pdbx_strand_id
1 'polypeptide(L)'
;MAEEKKPTGQEKKEASSKAAGTAKKSTTKAASTKKTTKTATAKAPAKTVQRVRKTTQKAEQITETIHKEEKRMAQEALGMVETRGLVASIEAADAMLKAANVVLVGTEKIGSGLVTVMVRGDVGAVKSAVETGADAAGRLGELVATHVIPRPHNDVEKILPHID
;
A
#
# COMPACT_ATOMS: atom_id res chain seq x y z
N MET A 1 29.38 -26.07 -50.33
CA MET A 1 28.43 -26.83 -51.18
C MET A 1 27.05 -26.71 -50.55
N ALA A 2 26.09 -26.23 -51.37
CA ALA A 2 24.64 -26.12 -51.16
C ALA A 2 24.16 -25.24 -49.98
N GLU A 3 23.70 -23.99 -50.18
CA GLU A 3 22.49 -23.47 -50.89
C GLU A 3 21.26 -23.30 -49.98
N GLU A 4 20.64 -22.14 -50.19
CA GLU A 4 19.46 -21.55 -49.56
C GLU A 4 18.19 -22.41 -49.65
N LYS A 5 17.24 -22.13 -48.74
CA LYS A 5 15.92 -21.64 -49.18
C LYS A 5 15.11 -21.01 -48.06
N LYS A 6 14.89 -19.71 -48.17
CA LYS A 6 13.64 -19.07 -47.73
C LYS A 6 12.56 -19.39 -48.77
N PRO A 7 11.28 -19.43 -48.38
CA PRO A 7 10.36 -18.57 -49.12
C PRO A 7 9.38 -17.81 -48.23
N THR A 8 8.90 -16.76 -48.90
CA THR A 8 8.07 -15.63 -48.55
C THR A 8 6.59 -15.86 -48.86
N GLY A 9 5.74 -15.04 -48.23
CA GLY A 9 4.46 -14.55 -48.78
C GLY A 9 3.23 -15.38 -48.40
N GLN A 10 2.04 -14.82 -48.26
CA GLN A 10 1.55 -13.45 -48.47
C GLN A 10 0.05 -13.45 -48.07
N GLU A 11 -0.44 -12.34 -47.47
CA GLU A 11 -1.72 -11.65 -47.75
C GLU A 11 -3.07 -12.43 -47.75
N LYS A 12 -4.24 -11.90 -47.32
CA LYS A 12 -4.86 -10.59 -47.60
C LYS A 12 -6.27 -10.50 -46.96
N LYS A 13 -6.72 -9.25 -46.71
CA LYS A 13 -8.10 -8.67 -46.88
C LYS A 13 -9.24 -9.19 -45.98
N GLU A 14 -10.29 -8.42 -45.62
CA GLU A 14 -10.85 -7.11 -46.02
C GLU A 14 -11.84 -6.69 -44.88
N ALA A 15 -11.96 -5.41 -44.51
CA ALA A 15 -13.10 -4.49 -44.81
C ALA A 15 -14.50 -5.04 -44.42
N SER A 16 -15.50 -4.34 -43.89
CA SER A 16 -15.91 -2.95 -43.71
C SER A 16 -17.25 -2.99 -42.93
N SER A 17 -17.73 -1.94 -42.26
CA SER A 17 -18.86 -1.08 -42.72
C SER A 17 -19.32 -0.26 -41.50
N LYS A 18 -19.38 1.07 -41.54
CA LYS A 18 -20.38 2.00 -42.13
C LYS A 18 -21.76 2.01 -41.44
N ALA A 19 -21.99 3.14 -40.76
CA ALA A 19 -23.04 4.14 -41.02
C ALA A 19 -24.47 4.00 -40.43
N ALA A 20 -24.86 5.13 -39.81
CA ALA A 20 -26.12 5.89 -39.95
C ALA A 20 -27.44 5.35 -39.34
N GLY A 21 -28.22 6.24 -38.71
CA GLY A 21 -29.61 5.93 -38.35
C GLY A 21 -30.30 6.88 -37.37
N THR A 22 -30.57 8.09 -37.82
CA THR A 22 -31.57 9.11 -37.39
C THR A 22 -32.81 8.70 -36.55
N ALA A 23 -33.09 9.57 -35.55
CA ALA A 23 -34.36 10.26 -35.22
C ALA A 23 -35.71 9.50 -35.09
N LYS A 24 -36.46 9.75 -34.00
CA LYS A 24 -37.62 10.69 -33.97
C LYS A 24 -38.47 10.60 -32.68
N LYS A 25 -38.54 11.78 -32.03
CA LYS A 25 -39.54 12.41 -31.14
C LYS A 25 -41.00 11.87 -31.14
N SER A 26 -41.58 11.78 -29.93
CA SER A 26 -42.99 12.04 -29.59
C SER A 26 -43.09 12.45 -28.10
N THR A 27 -43.22 13.73 -27.76
CA THR A 27 -44.48 14.44 -27.35
C THR A 27 -45.30 13.67 -26.32
N THR A 28 -45.47 14.18 -25.09
CA THR A 28 -46.58 15.09 -24.72
C THR A 28 -46.32 15.82 -23.38
N LYS A 29 -47.24 16.70 -23.01
CA LYS A 29 -47.10 18.04 -22.42
C LYS A 29 -47.79 18.15 -21.05
N ALA A 30 -47.42 19.18 -20.27
CA ALA A 30 -48.15 19.85 -19.18
C ALA A 30 -48.26 19.11 -17.82
N ALA A 31 -48.34 19.75 -16.65
CA ALA A 31 -48.27 21.15 -16.21
C ALA A 31 -48.09 21.15 -14.67
N SER A 32 -47.63 22.28 -14.11
CA SER A 32 -47.38 22.48 -12.68
C SER A 32 -48.65 22.59 -11.83
N THR A 33 -48.61 22.20 -10.55
CA THR A 33 -49.31 22.94 -9.47
C THR A 33 -48.64 22.79 -8.10
N LYS A 34 -48.43 23.97 -7.50
CA LYS A 34 -47.93 24.41 -6.19
C LYS A 34 -48.53 23.70 -4.96
N LYS A 35 -47.70 23.40 -3.93
CA LYS A 35 -48.12 23.50 -2.52
C LYS A 35 -46.96 23.86 -1.59
N THR A 36 -47.25 24.87 -0.78
CA THR A 36 -46.49 25.56 0.25
C THR A 36 -46.03 24.65 1.39
N THR A 37 -44.88 24.96 2.01
CA THR A 37 -44.70 24.74 3.46
C THR A 37 -43.60 25.63 4.01
N LYS A 38 -43.85 26.08 5.23
CA LYS A 38 -43.31 27.27 5.90
C LYS A 38 -41.89 27.04 6.41
N THR A 39 -41.09 28.09 6.37
CA THR A 39 -39.87 28.27 7.14
C THR A 39 -40.18 28.10 8.63
N ALA A 40 -39.65 27.06 9.26
CA ALA A 40 -39.62 26.89 10.70
C ALA A 40 -38.17 26.91 11.16
N THR A 41 -37.77 28.00 11.81
CA THR A 41 -36.52 28.09 12.59
C THR A 41 -36.65 27.21 13.83
N ALA A 42 -36.38 25.91 13.66
CA ALA A 42 -36.29 24.98 14.78
C ALA A 42 -34.91 25.08 15.44
N LYS A 43 -34.84 25.76 16.60
CA LYS A 43 -33.69 25.69 17.51
C LYS A 43 -33.60 24.27 18.05
N ALA A 44 -32.65 23.48 17.54
CA ALA A 44 -32.45 22.09 17.94
C ALA A 44 -32.13 21.97 19.46
N PRO A 45 -32.59 20.91 20.15
CA PRO A 45 -32.38 20.74 21.58
C PRO A 45 -30.88 20.52 21.89
N ALA A 46 -30.39 21.13 22.97
CA ALA A 46 -28.99 21.14 23.38
C ALA A 46 -28.33 19.75 23.45
N LYS A 47 -29.11 18.70 23.75
CA LYS A 47 -28.64 17.30 23.82
C LYS A 47 -28.27 16.70 22.46
N THR A 48 -28.92 17.11 21.37
CA THR A 48 -28.58 16.68 19.99
C THR A 48 -27.33 17.40 19.49
N VAL A 49 -27.20 18.69 19.81
CA VAL A 49 -26.00 19.49 19.49
C VAL A 49 -24.77 18.96 20.23
N GLN A 50 -24.92 18.56 21.50
CA GLN A 50 -23.82 18.00 22.30
C GLN A 50 -23.40 16.60 21.83
N ARG A 51 -24.35 15.77 21.35
CA ARG A 51 -24.06 14.46 20.76
C ARG A 51 -23.31 14.61 19.43
N VAL A 52 -23.75 15.50 18.54
CA VAL A 52 -23.06 15.78 17.27
C VAL A 52 -21.64 16.33 17.52
N ARG A 53 -21.48 17.24 18.48
CA ARG A 53 -20.16 17.78 18.88
C ARG A 53 -19.22 16.70 19.43
N LYS A 54 -19.72 15.76 20.25
CA LYS A 54 -18.91 14.65 20.76
C LYS A 54 -18.49 13.68 19.64
N THR A 55 -19.33 13.46 18.63
CA THR A 55 -18.99 12.58 17.50
C THR A 55 -17.95 13.22 16.57
N THR A 56 -18.03 14.53 16.31
CA THR A 56 -17.00 15.25 15.51
C THR A 56 -15.68 15.37 16.26
N GLN A 57 -15.71 15.71 17.57
CA GLN A 57 -14.50 15.74 18.40
C GLN A 57 -13.81 14.37 18.48
N LYS A 58 -14.58 13.28 18.58
CA LYS A 58 -14.02 11.93 18.59
C LYS A 58 -13.41 11.55 17.24
N ALA A 59 -14.03 11.94 16.13
CA ALA A 59 -13.49 11.66 14.79
C ALA A 59 -12.18 12.42 14.54
N GLU A 60 -12.13 13.73 14.82
CA GLU A 60 -10.92 14.55 14.70
C GLU A 60 -9.76 14.00 15.55
N GLN A 61 -10.07 13.58 16.78
CA GLN A 61 -9.09 13.01 17.71
C GLN A 61 -8.55 11.65 17.25
N ILE A 62 -9.38 10.84 16.58
CA ILE A 62 -8.93 9.58 15.95
C ILE A 62 -7.96 9.87 14.80
N THR A 63 -8.31 10.81 13.92
CA THR A 63 -7.46 11.15 12.77
C THR A 63 -6.11 11.73 13.18
N GLU A 64 -6.06 12.57 14.22
CA GLU A 64 -4.80 13.09 14.77
C GLU A 64 -3.94 11.99 15.40
N THR A 65 -4.56 11.01 16.06
CA THR A 65 -3.84 9.89 16.68
C THR A 65 -3.20 8.99 15.63
N ILE A 66 -3.90 8.71 14.52
CA ILE A 66 -3.38 7.90 13.41
C ILE A 66 -2.15 8.56 12.78
N HIS A 67 -2.25 9.84 12.39
CA HIS A 67 -1.11 10.56 11.81
C HIS A 67 0.10 10.65 12.76
N LYS A 68 -0.15 10.69 14.07
CA LYS A 68 0.91 10.74 15.07
C LYS A 68 1.62 9.39 15.22
N GLU A 69 0.87 8.28 15.21
CA GLU A 69 1.44 6.93 15.25
C GLU A 69 2.21 6.61 13.97
N GLU A 70 1.67 6.95 12.79
CA GLU A 70 2.40 6.82 11.51
C GLU A 70 3.70 7.62 11.51
N LYS A 71 3.66 8.87 12.01
CA LYS A 71 4.85 9.70 12.13
C LYS A 71 5.84 9.17 13.17
N ARG A 72 5.36 8.51 14.24
CA ARG A 72 6.24 7.86 15.22
C ARG A 72 6.94 6.67 14.59
N MET A 73 6.19 5.80 13.91
CA MET A 73 6.72 4.64 13.17
C MET A 73 7.76 5.08 12.13
N ALA A 74 7.49 6.17 11.40
CA ALA A 74 8.44 6.74 10.44
C ALA A 74 9.77 7.24 11.05
N GLN A 75 9.81 7.44 12.37
CA GLN A 75 11.00 7.87 13.10
C GLN A 75 11.71 6.73 13.84
N GLU A 76 11.11 5.53 13.84
CA GLU A 76 11.71 4.33 14.42
C GLU A 76 12.85 3.82 13.54
N ALA A 77 13.76 3.06 14.14
CA ALA A 77 14.92 2.53 13.42
C ALA A 77 14.48 1.57 12.30
N LEU A 78 15.29 1.48 11.23
CA LEU A 78 15.11 0.51 10.15
C LEU A 78 16.10 -0.62 10.34
N GLY A 79 15.62 -1.87 10.37
CA GLY A 79 16.44 -3.05 10.21
C GLY A 79 16.20 -3.69 8.86
N MET A 80 17.26 -4.13 8.19
CA MET A 80 17.18 -4.79 6.89
C MET A 80 18.08 -6.02 6.87
N VAL A 81 17.55 -7.13 6.38
CA VAL A 81 18.30 -8.36 6.10
C VAL A 81 17.99 -8.76 4.66
N GLU A 82 19.01 -8.81 3.82
CA GLU A 82 18.91 -9.25 2.42
C GLU A 82 19.54 -10.63 2.26
N THR A 83 18.79 -11.53 1.61
CA THR A 83 19.22 -12.90 1.33
C THR A 83 19.08 -13.23 -0.14
N ARG A 84 19.82 -14.22 -0.60
CA ARG A 84 19.53 -14.89 -1.87
C ARG A 84 18.62 -16.09 -1.62
N GLY A 85 17.39 -15.99 -2.10
CA GLY A 85 16.33 -16.97 -1.93
C GLY A 85 15.27 -16.52 -0.92
N LEU A 86 14.01 -16.83 -1.22
CA LEU A 86 12.86 -16.46 -0.38
C LEU A 86 12.82 -17.21 0.95
N VAL A 87 13.22 -18.48 0.96
CA VAL A 87 13.15 -19.33 2.17
C VAL A 87 14.04 -18.77 3.30
N ALA A 88 15.27 -18.39 2.97
CA ALA A 88 16.19 -17.76 3.94
C ALA A 88 15.65 -16.42 4.45
N SER A 89 15.01 -15.60 3.60
CA SER A 89 14.39 -14.34 4.04
C SER A 89 13.22 -14.55 5.00
N ILE A 90 12.41 -15.60 4.80
CA ILE A 90 11.28 -15.92 5.68
C ILE A 90 11.81 -16.35 7.06
N GLU A 91 12.83 -17.20 7.09
CA GLU A 91 13.50 -17.60 8.32
C GLU A 91 14.11 -16.39 9.04
N ALA A 92 14.74 -15.47 8.30
CA ALA A 92 15.27 -14.23 8.85
C ALA A 92 14.16 -13.40 9.51
N ALA A 93 13.01 -13.23 8.85
CA ALA A 93 11.88 -12.49 9.39
C ALA A 93 11.32 -13.12 10.66
N ASP A 94 11.12 -14.43 10.67
CA ASP A 94 10.64 -15.17 11.84
C ASP A 94 11.61 -15.01 13.03
N ALA A 95 12.92 -15.16 12.78
CA ALA A 95 13.95 -14.97 13.79
C ALA A 95 14.01 -13.53 14.31
N MET A 96 13.92 -12.51 13.42
CA MET A 96 13.89 -11.10 13.80
C MET A 96 12.73 -10.78 14.76
N LEU A 97 11.53 -11.25 14.43
CA LEU A 97 10.31 -10.98 15.21
C LEU A 97 10.26 -11.73 16.55
N LYS A 98 10.96 -12.87 16.65
CA LYS A 98 11.10 -13.62 17.91
C LYS A 98 12.19 -13.07 18.82
N ALA A 99 13.22 -12.44 18.26
CA ALA A 99 14.38 -11.97 19.01
C ALA A 99 14.14 -10.68 19.78
N ALA A 100 13.30 -9.78 19.27
CA ALA A 100 13.10 -8.47 19.86
C ALA A 100 11.71 -7.90 19.58
N ASN A 101 11.34 -6.86 20.34
CA ASN A 101 10.10 -6.12 20.12
C ASN A 101 10.24 -5.20 18.89
N VAL A 102 10.05 -5.77 17.71
CA VAL A 102 10.08 -5.09 16.41
C VAL A 102 8.84 -5.44 15.60
N VAL A 103 8.49 -4.59 14.65
CA VAL A 103 7.35 -4.78 13.75
C VAL A 103 7.86 -5.04 12.34
N LEU A 104 7.29 -6.03 11.66
CA LEU A 104 7.60 -6.29 10.26
C LEU A 104 7.00 -5.17 9.40
N VAL A 105 7.83 -4.55 8.57
CA VAL A 105 7.42 -3.51 7.62
C VAL A 105 6.95 -4.15 6.32
N GLY A 106 7.70 -5.15 5.86
CA GLY A 106 7.43 -5.84 4.61
C GLY A 106 8.65 -6.54 4.05
N THR A 107 8.50 -7.04 2.83
CA THR A 107 9.56 -7.71 2.07
C THR A 107 9.61 -7.16 0.66
N GLU A 108 10.80 -6.88 0.15
CA GLU A 108 11.00 -6.40 -1.22
C GLU A 108 11.77 -7.44 -2.04
N LYS A 109 11.39 -7.62 -3.32
CA LYS A 109 11.96 -8.63 -4.22
C LYS A 109 12.34 -7.98 -5.54
N ILE A 110 13.65 -7.83 -5.80
CA ILE A 110 14.16 -7.04 -6.92
C ILE A 110 14.67 -7.89 -8.11
N GLY A 111 14.58 -9.23 -8.02
CA GLY A 111 15.06 -10.16 -9.04
C GLY A 111 16.37 -10.87 -8.66
N SER A 112 16.86 -11.77 -9.53
CA SER A 112 18.08 -12.59 -9.28
C SER A 112 18.06 -13.40 -7.98
N GLY A 113 16.87 -13.62 -7.43
CA GLY A 113 16.67 -14.26 -6.13
C GLY A 113 16.96 -13.37 -4.91
N LEU A 114 17.22 -12.07 -5.08
CA LEU A 114 17.42 -11.16 -3.95
C LEU A 114 16.10 -10.80 -3.28
N VAL A 115 16.04 -11.00 -1.97
CA VAL A 115 14.88 -10.69 -1.13
C VAL A 115 15.36 -9.97 0.12
N THR A 116 14.82 -8.78 0.36
CA THR A 116 15.09 -8.00 1.57
C THR A 116 13.87 -7.99 2.48
N VAL A 117 14.07 -8.35 3.74
CA VAL A 117 13.08 -8.24 4.82
C VAL A 117 13.41 -7.04 5.70
N MET A 118 12.38 -6.28 6.09
CA MET A 118 12.52 -5.00 6.77
C MET A 118 11.70 -4.94 8.05
N VAL A 119 12.27 -4.39 9.12
CA VAL A 119 11.62 -4.25 10.44
C VAL A 119 11.78 -2.85 11.03
N ARG A 120 10.83 -2.45 11.89
CA ARG A 120 10.81 -1.18 12.63
C ARG A 120 10.81 -1.40 14.14
N GLY A 121 11.38 -0.46 14.88
CA GLY A 121 11.32 -0.42 16.33
C GLY A 121 12.42 0.45 16.96
N ASP A 122 12.66 0.27 18.25
CA ASP A 122 13.76 0.94 18.94
C ASP A 122 15.11 0.45 18.40
N VAL A 123 16.11 1.35 18.35
CA VAL A 123 17.44 1.07 17.77
C VAL A 123 18.09 -0.19 18.36
N GLY A 124 17.96 -0.40 19.68
CA GLY A 124 18.51 -1.58 20.35
C GLY A 124 17.78 -2.87 19.95
N ALA A 125 16.45 -2.84 19.91
CA ALA A 125 15.62 -3.97 19.47
C ALA A 125 15.91 -4.33 18.01
N VAL A 126 16.00 -3.33 17.13
CA VAL A 126 16.30 -3.52 15.70
C VAL A 126 17.69 -4.12 15.49
N LYS A 127 18.72 -3.67 16.23
CA LYS A 127 20.06 -4.28 16.16
C LYS A 127 20.03 -5.76 16.54
N SER A 128 19.41 -6.08 17.68
CA SER A 128 19.30 -7.46 18.16
C SER A 128 18.51 -8.35 17.17
N ALA A 129 17.44 -7.80 16.59
CA ALA A 129 16.65 -8.50 15.58
C ALA A 129 17.51 -8.80 14.35
N VAL A 130 18.16 -7.79 13.76
CA VAL A 130 18.97 -7.95 12.54
C VAL A 130 20.12 -8.93 12.74
N GLU A 131 20.82 -8.89 13.88
CA GLU A 131 21.88 -9.85 14.20
C GLU A 131 21.34 -11.29 14.23
N THR A 132 20.25 -11.53 14.96
CA THR A 132 19.64 -12.87 15.06
C THR A 132 19.09 -13.35 13.71
N GLY A 133 18.45 -12.46 12.95
CA GLY A 133 17.91 -12.75 11.63
C GLY A 133 18.99 -13.07 10.60
N ALA A 134 20.10 -12.35 10.64
CA ALA A 134 21.26 -12.59 9.79
C ALA A 134 21.88 -13.97 10.05
N ASP A 135 22.06 -14.33 11.32
CA ASP A 135 22.59 -15.62 11.73
C ASP A 135 21.65 -16.78 11.34
N ALA A 136 20.34 -16.60 11.45
CA ALA A 136 19.35 -17.59 11.01
C ALA A 136 19.35 -17.76 9.48
N ALA A 137 19.33 -16.65 8.75
CA ALA A 137 19.39 -16.64 7.30
C ALA A 137 20.66 -17.32 6.76
N GLY A 138 21.82 -17.00 7.33
CA GLY A 138 23.11 -17.52 6.89
C GLY A 138 23.30 -19.02 7.18
N ARG A 139 22.56 -19.59 8.14
CA ARG A 139 22.54 -21.04 8.38
C ARG A 139 21.72 -21.81 7.35
N LEU A 140 20.63 -21.20 6.86
CA LEU A 140 19.68 -21.85 5.95
C LEU A 140 20.00 -21.58 4.48
N GLY A 141 20.57 -20.42 4.16
CA GLY A 141 20.87 -20.00 2.79
C GLY A 141 21.98 -18.95 2.74
N GLU A 142 21.97 -18.13 1.68
CA GLU A 142 22.98 -17.11 1.45
C GLU A 142 22.52 -15.76 2.01
N LEU A 143 23.20 -15.29 3.06
CA LEU A 143 23.09 -13.92 3.53
C LEU A 143 23.88 -13.00 2.60
N VAL A 144 23.22 -11.98 2.05
CA VAL A 144 23.82 -11.05 1.08
C VAL A 144 24.25 -9.76 1.79
N ALA A 145 23.35 -9.15 2.56
CA ALA A 145 23.64 -7.91 3.26
C ALA A 145 22.76 -7.74 4.50
N THR A 146 23.23 -6.94 5.45
CA THR A 146 22.45 -6.49 6.60
C THR A 146 22.74 -5.02 6.86
N HIS A 147 21.75 -4.30 7.38
CA HIS A 147 21.97 -2.92 7.78
C HIS A 147 20.96 -2.45 8.82
N VAL A 148 21.38 -1.49 9.63
CA VAL A 148 20.53 -0.81 10.60
C VAL A 148 20.68 0.70 10.43
N ILE A 149 19.56 1.39 10.26
CA ILE A 149 19.51 2.85 10.22
C ILE A 149 18.77 3.33 11.48
N PRO A 150 19.46 3.88 12.50
CA PRO A 150 18.83 4.24 13.77
C PRO A 150 17.72 5.28 13.68
N ARG A 151 17.80 6.19 12.70
CA ARG A 151 16.83 7.24 12.45
C ARG A 151 16.78 7.54 10.95
N PRO A 152 16.01 6.77 10.16
CA PRO A 152 15.88 7.04 8.73
C PRO A 152 15.27 8.42 8.50
N HIS A 153 15.60 9.05 7.38
CA HIS A 153 14.94 10.28 6.97
C HIS A 153 13.48 9.98 6.61
N ASN A 154 12.54 10.89 6.90
CA ASN A 154 11.11 10.66 6.65
C ASN A 154 10.79 10.31 5.19
N ASP A 155 11.56 10.83 4.23
CA ASP A 155 11.37 10.51 2.81
C ASP A 155 11.73 9.07 2.45
N VAL A 156 12.50 8.37 3.28
CA VAL A 156 12.81 6.94 3.09
C VAL A 156 11.54 6.11 3.19
N GLU A 157 10.55 6.49 4.00
CA GLU A 157 9.28 5.76 4.11
C GLU A 157 8.56 5.60 2.77
N LYS A 158 8.74 6.55 1.86
CA LYS A 158 8.06 6.56 0.55
C LYS A 158 8.52 5.43 -0.37
N ILE A 159 9.66 4.80 -0.08
CA ILE A 159 10.23 3.72 -0.89
C ILE A 159 10.19 2.36 -0.18
N LEU A 160 9.72 2.30 1.06
CA LEU A 160 9.62 1.05 1.79
C LEU A 160 8.35 0.30 1.42
N PRO A 161 8.37 -1.04 1.42
CA PRO A 161 7.18 -1.84 1.22
C PRO A 161 6.21 -1.65 2.40
N HIS A 162 4.93 -1.88 2.16
CA HIS A 162 3.89 -1.90 3.19
C HIS A 162 3.21 -3.28 3.20
N ILE A 163 2.88 -3.77 4.39
CA ILE A 163 2.02 -4.94 4.57
C ILE A 163 0.58 -4.44 4.63
N ASP A 164 -0.23 -4.81 3.63
CA ASP A 164 -1.67 -4.54 3.55
C ASP A 164 -2.49 -5.42 4.52
#